data_AF-A0A962FQD6-F1
#
_entry.id   AF-A0A962FQD6-F1
#
_cell.length_a   1.000
_cell.length_b   1.000
_cell.length_c   1.000
_cell.angle_alpha   90.00
_cell.angle_beta   90.00
_cell.angle_gamma   90.00
#
_symmetry.space_group_name_H-M   'P 1'
#
loop_
_entity.id
_entity.type
_entity.pdbx_description
1 polymer ?
#
loop_
_entity_poly.entity_id
_entity_poly.type
_entity_poly.pdbx_seq_one_letter_code
_entity_poly.pdbx_strand_id
1 'polypeptide(L)'
;MSTLIAATVIAATAVGGYLLRHRPAEQRRGRRSRASRPLRITDPQTQNPGGHRLWQLQTNGCQCVSARRLGGRRLDVEDTEPVGRPGSASMTCRCYYRPLAEMRHEPRRFQDDRRAHLRFDLTRGDRRMEGERRRFREAWGVGLAR
;
A
#
# COMPACT_ATOMS: atom_id res chain seq x y z
N MET A 1 15.54 -57.58 -29.22
CA MET A 1 15.92 -56.17 -28.93
C MET A 1 14.74 -55.32 -28.43
N SER A 2 13.50 -55.55 -28.88
CA SER A 2 12.34 -54.73 -28.53
C SER A 2 11.86 -54.81 -27.06
N THR A 3 12.11 -55.92 -26.36
CA THR A 3 11.68 -56.09 -24.95
C THR A 3 12.52 -55.28 -23.95
N LEU A 4 13.79 -55.03 -24.25
CA LEU A 4 14.67 -54.23 -23.40
C LEU A 4 14.30 -52.74 -23.41
N ILE A 5 13.81 -52.24 -24.55
CA ILE A 5 13.36 -50.85 -24.70
C ILE A 5 12.06 -50.61 -23.92
N ALA A 6 11.14 -51.58 -23.93
CA ALA A 6 9.90 -51.46 -23.16
C ALA A 6 10.16 -51.42 -21.64
N ALA A 7 11.09 -52.23 -21.15
CA ALA A 7 11.43 -52.29 -19.73
C ALA A 7 12.05 -50.97 -19.22
N THR A 8 12.91 -50.31 -20.01
CA THR A 8 13.55 -49.06 -19.60
C THR A 8 12.57 -47.89 -19.55
N VAL A 9 11.62 -47.83 -20.48
CA VAL A 9 10.58 -46.78 -20.51
C VAL A 9 9.64 -46.88 -19.31
N ILE A 10 9.27 -48.10 -18.91
CA ILE A 10 8.41 -48.34 -17.73
C ILE A 10 9.16 -47.96 -16.45
N ALA A 11 10.44 -48.33 -16.32
CA ALA A 11 11.25 -47.97 -15.17
C ALA A 11 11.42 -46.45 -15.02
N ALA A 12 11.69 -45.74 -16.12
CA ALA A 12 11.87 -44.29 -16.11
C ALA A 12 10.59 -43.53 -15.71
N THR A 13 9.43 -43.98 -16.18
CA THR A 13 8.14 -43.37 -15.83
C THR A 13 7.75 -43.60 -14.38
N ALA A 14 8.00 -44.80 -13.83
CA ALA A 14 7.77 -45.10 -12.42
C ALA A 14 8.64 -44.25 -11.49
N VAL A 15 9.93 -44.10 -11.80
CA VAL A 15 10.86 -43.27 -11.01
C VAL A 15 10.49 -41.79 -11.10
N GLY A 16 10.14 -41.29 -12.29
CA GLY A 16 9.69 -39.90 -12.46
C GLY A 16 8.43 -39.59 -11.65
N GLY A 17 7.43 -40.49 -11.66
CA GLY A 17 6.21 -40.34 -10.87
C GLY A 17 6.47 -40.36 -9.36
N TYR A 18 7.36 -41.23 -8.89
CA TYR A 18 7.73 -41.32 -7.48
C TYR A 18 8.43 -40.03 -6.98
N LEU A 19 9.37 -39.49 -7.76
CA LEU A 19 10.09 -38.27 -7.40
C LEU A 19 9.20 -37.02 -7.40
N LEU A 20 8.21 -36.96 -8.28
CA LEU A 20 7.24 -35.86 -8.29
C LEU A 20 6.29 -35.92 -7.08
N ARG A 21 5.90 -37.13 -6.66
CA ARG A 21 4.98 -37.31 -5.52
C ARG A 21 5.64 -37.08 -4.16
N HIS A 22 6.95 -37.27 -4.07
CA HIS A 22 7.72 -37.08 -2.83
C HIS A 22 8.50 -35.77 -2.77
N ARG A 23 8.19 -34.77 -3.61
CA ARG A 23 8.75 -33.45 -3.38
C ARG A 23 8.29 -32.95 -2.01
N PRO A 24 9.19 -32.73 -1.05
CA PRO A 24 8.82 -32.22 0.26
C PRO A 24 8.13 -30.88 0.01
N ALA A 25 6.89 -30.75 0.49
CA ALA A 25 6.19 -29.48 0.49
C ALA A 25 7.12 -28.50 1.19
N GLU A 26 7.71 -27.60 0.40
CA GLU A 26 8.62 -26.58 0.87
C GLU A 26 7.79 -25.71 1.80
N GLN A 27 7.83 -26.03 3.09
CA GLN A 27 7.16 -25.28 4.13
C GLN A 27 7.77 -23.89 4.07
N ARG A 28 7.08 -23.00 3.34
CA ARG A 28 7.20 -21.56 3.50
C ARG A 28 6.79 -21.30 4.95
N ARG A 29 7.73 -21.49 5.87
CA ARG A 29 7.67 -20.97 7.22
C ARG A 29 7.59 -19.48 7.03
N GLY A 30 6.36 -18.96 7.01
CA GLY A 30 6.06 -17.56 7.11
C GLY A 30 6.79 -17.09 8.35
N ARG A 31 7.97 -16.48 8.14
CA ARG A 31 8.78 -15.88 9.17
C ARG A 31 7.87 -14.82 9.78
N ARG A 32 7.22 -15.14 10.90
CA ARG A 32 6.52 -14.16 11.72
C ARG A 32 7.62 -13.22 12.20
N SER A 33 7.90 -12.22 11.38
CA SER A 33 8.79 -11.11 11.68
C SER A 33 8.27 -10.55 12.99
N ARG A 34 9.05 -10.72 14.07
CA ARG A 34 8.84 -9.91 15.28
C ARG A 34 8.77 -8.48 14.79
N ALA A 35 7.63 -7.83 14.97
CA ALA A 35 7.43 -6.46 14.52
C ALA A 35 8.64 -5.64 15.01
N SER A 36 9.42 -5.12 14.07
CA SER A 36 10.60 -4.33 14.41
C SER A 36 10.14 -3.18 15.29
N ARG A 37 10.85 -2.98 16.42
CA ARG A 37 10.60 -1.83 17.29
C ARG A 37 10.65 -0.58 16.41
N PRO A 38 9.65 0.33 16.46
CA PRO A 38 9.62 1.47 15.58
C PRO A 38 10.89 2.30 15.80
N LEU A 39 11.66 2.46 14.74
CA LEU A 39 12.87 3.26 14.75
C LEU A 39 12.46 4.69 15.09
N ARG A 40 12.97 5.22 16.21
CA ARG A 40 12.71 6.59 16.66
C ARG A 40 13.82 7.46 16.12
N ILE A 41 13.54 8.16 15.03
CA ILE A 41 14.51 9.04 14.37
C ILE A 41 14.22 10.48 14.75
N THR A 42 15.25 11.21 15.17
CA THR A 42 15.15 12.65 15.48
C THR A 42 15.41 13.51 14.26
N ASP A 43 16.21 13.03 13.31
CA ASP A 43 16.58 13.74 12.10
C ASP A 43 16.58 12.78 10.89
N PRO A 44 15.50 12.78 10.08
CA PRO A 44 15.39 11.93 8.92
C PRO A 44 16.38 12.25 7.80
N GLN A 45 16.90 13.48 7.72
CA GLN A 45 17.85 13.85 6.67
C GLN A 45 19.19 13.13 6.84
N THR A 46 19.63 12.96 8.09
CA THR A 46 20.90 12.29 8.41
C THR A 46 20.73 10.80 8.72
N GLN A 47 19.55 10.36 9.17
CA GLN A 47 19.30 9.00 9.65
C GLN A 47 18.22 8.28 8.83
N ASN A 48 18.36 8.22 7.50
CA ASN A 48 17.44 7.50 6.62
C ASN A 48 17.98 6.11 6.21
N PRO A 49 17.90 5.07 7.05
CA PRO A 49 18.50 3.77 6.78
C PRO A 49 17.83 2.99 5.63
N GLY A 50 16.68 3.43 5.13
CA GLY A 50 15.87 2.69 4.15
C GLY A 50 15.50 3.47 2.89
N GLY A 51 16.05 4.68 2.69
CA GLY A 51 15.67 5.55 1.58
C GLY A 51 14.19 5.92 1.58
N HIS A 52 13.55 5.95 2.75
CA HIS A 52 12.14 6.30 2.88
C HIS A 52 11.94 7.75 2.44
N ARG A 53 11.00 7.97 1.52
CA ARG A 53 10.64 9.32 1.05
C ARG A 53 9.75 10.03 2.05
N LEU A 54 8.76 9.32 2.59
CA LEU A 54 7.73 9.89 3.45
C LEU A 54 7.93 9.58 4.93
N TRP A 55 7.76 10.61 5.74
CA TRP A 55 7.90 10.60 7.19
C TRP A 55 6.71 11.27 7.85
N GLN A 56 6.43 10.87 9.09
CA GLN A 56 5.42 11.52 9.92
C GLN A 56 5.96 11.78 11.31
N LEU A 57 5.82 13.03 11.77
CA LEU A 57 6.19 13.40 13.12
C LEU A 57 5.18 12.82 14.13
N GLN A 58 5.68 12.01 15.06
CA GLN A 58 4.92 11.50 16.19
C GLN A 58 5.19 12.38 17.40
N THR A 59 4.12 12.85 18.03
CA THR A 59 4.17 13.75 19.17
C THR A 59 3.40 13.10 20.32
N ASN A 60 4.05 12.88 21.46
CA ASN A 60 3.41 12.27 22.64
C ASN A 60 2.76 13.36 23.50
N GLY A 61 1.76 14.08 22.96
CA GLY A 61 1.11 15.18 23.67
C GLY A 61 1.94 16.47 23.76
N CYS A 62 3.03 16.56 23.00
CA CYS A 62 3.83 17.78 22.91
C CYS A 62 3.09 18.88 22.16
N GLN A 63 3.15 20.11 22.69
CA GLN A 63 2.61 21.29 22.01
C GLN A 63 3.70 22.30 21.58
N CYS A 64 4.91 21.84 21.29
CA CYS A 64 5.94 22.71 20.72
C CYS A 64 5.55 23.18 19.31
N VAL A 65 6.17 24.27 18.83
CA VAL A 65 5.87 24.86 17.51
C VAL A 65 5.97 23.81 16.41
N SER A 66 7.05 23.01 16.40
CA SER A 66 7.24 21.94 15.43
C SER A 66 6.14 20.87 15.55
N ALA A 67 5.74 20.47 16.76
CA ALA A 67 4.66 19.49 16.96
C ALA A 67 3.32 19.98 16.41
N ARG A 68 2.99 21.27 16.60
CA ARG A 68 1.75 21.85 16.04
C ARG A 68 1.83 22.00 14.51
N ARG A 69 2.99 22.37 13.98
CA ARG A 69 3.18 22.65 12.55
C ARG A 69 3.30 21.38 11.69
N LEU A 70 3.95 20.36 12.23
CA LEU A 70 4.36 19.14 11.52
C LEU A 70 3.65 17.87 12.00
N GLY A 71 3.02 17.90 13.19
CA GLY A 71 2.33 16.76 13.77
C GLY A 71 1.25 16.19 12.85
N GLY A 72 1.26 14.88 12.66
CA GLY A 72 0.26 14.17 11.85
C GLY A 72 0.40 14.36 10.33
N ARG A 73 1.23 15.29 9.85
CA ARG A 73 1.46 15.51 8.42
C ARG A 73 2.40 14.45 7.84
N ARG A 74 2.20 14.14 6.56
CA ARG A 74 3.18 13.40 5.75
C ARG A 74 4.15 14.43 5.18
N LEU A 75 5.44 14.19 5.40
CA LEU A 75 6.52 15.10 5.01
C LEU A 75 7.53 14.30 4.19
N ASP A 76 8.03 14.91 3.13
CA ASP A 76 9.22 14.38 2.46
C ASP A 76 10.45 14.60 3.34
N VAL A 77 11.50 13.80 3.14
CA VAL A 77 12.76 13.91 3.90
C VAL A 77 13.30 15.35 3.91
N GLU A 78 13.21 16.03 2.77
CA GLU A 78 13.69 17.40 2.59
C GLU A 78 12.90 18.42 3.43
N ASP A 79 11.62 18.17 3.67
CA ASP A 79 10.73 19.03 4.46
C ASP A 79 10.77 18.73 5.97
N THR A 80 11.54 17.72 6.38
CA THR A 80 11.68 17.38 7.80
C THR A 80 12.65 18.32 8.49
N GLU A 81 12.31 18.72 9.71
CA GLU A 81 13.21 19.47 10.59
C GLU A 81 13.72 18.57 11.73
N PRO A 82 14.99 18.70 12.14
CA PRO A 82 15.52 17.96 13.29
C PRO A 82 14.71 18.24 14.57
N VAL A 83 14.16 17.19 15.18
CA VAL A 83 13.42 17.27 16.44
C VAL A 83 14.31 16.89 17.62
N GLY A 84 14.18 17.60 18.75
CA GLY A 84 15.01 17.37 19.94
C GLY A 84 16.13 18.41 20.14
N ARG A 85 16.11 19.54 19.43
CA ARG A 85 16.98 20.68 19.74
C ARG A 85 16.66 21.24 21.14
N PRO A 86 17.67 21.70 21.90
CA PRO A 86 17.46 22.39 23.17
C PRO A 86 16.63 23.66 22.89
N GLY A 87 15.40 23.71 23.41
CA GLY A 87 14.43 24.76 23.09
C GLY A 87 12.99 24.28 22.98
N SER A 88 12.72 22.96 22.99
CA SER A 88 11.36 22.49 23.26
C SER A 88 11.01 22.81 24.71
N ALA A 89 10.10 23.76 24.93
CA ALA A 89 9.69 24.35 26.22
C ALA A 89 9.15 23.36 27.28
N SER A 90 9.25 22.04 27.06
CA SER A 90 8.80 20.99 27.96
C SER A 90 9.89 19.91 28.01
N MET A 91 10.55 19.74 29.17
CA MET A 91 11.56 18.68 29.40
C MET A 91 11.02 17.26 29.14
N THR A 92 9.70 17.09 29.12
CA THR A 92 9.01 15.80 28.89
C THR A 92 8.63 15.57 27.43
N CYS A 93 8.93 16.50 26.53
CA CYS A 93 8.49 16.38 25.15
C CYS A 93 9.34 15.36 24.38
N ARG A 94 8.74 14.21 24.02
CA ARG A 94 9.38 13.16 23.23
C ARG A 94 8.76 13.10 21.83
N CYS A 95 9.30 13.91 20.92
CA CYS A 95 8.98 13.89 19.49
C CYS A 95 9.97 13.00 18.72
N TYR A 96 9.48 12.25 17.75
CA TYR A 96 10.32 11.49 16.82
C TYR A 96 9.58 11.28 15.50
N TYR A 97 10.33 11.12 14.42
CA TYR A 97 9.78 10.75 13.13
C TYR A 97 9.61 9.24 13.02
N ARG A 98 8.51 8.85 12.41
CA ARG A 98 8.23 7.48 11.99
C ARG A 98 8.29 7.43 10.45
N PRO A 99 9.05 6.49 9.85
CA PRO A 99 9.01 6.30 8.41
C PRO A 99 7.64 5.76 8.02
N LEU A 100 7.05 6.35 6.97
CA LEU A 100 5.87 5.81 6.35
C LEU A 100 6.32 4.89 5.22
N ALA A 101 6.06 3.59 5.38
CA ALA A 101 6.26 2.64 4.31
C ALA A 101 5.28 3.00 3.18
N GLU A 102 5.82 3.54 2.08
CA GLU A 102 5.05 3.72 0.86
C GLU A 102 4.79 2.33 0.28
N MET A 103 3.67 1.72 0.69
CA MET A 103 3.33 0.34 0.33
C MET A 103 3.02 0.13 -1.16
N ARG A 104 3.15 1.17 -2.00
CA ARG A 104 2.79 1.10 -3.42
C ARG A 104 3.95 1.54 -4.27
N HIS A 105 4.75 0.56 -4.69
CA HIS A 105 5.75 0.75 -5.74
C HIS A 105 5.10 1.01 -7.11
N GLU A 106 3.85 0.60 -7.31
CA GLU A 106 3.14 0.71 -8.58
C GLU A 106 1.72 1.26 -8.39
N PRO A 107 1.23 2.09 -9.33
CA PRO A 107 -0.18 2.45 -9.37
C PRO A 107 -1.03 1.18 -9.51
N ARG A 108 -2.13 1.12 -8.74
CA ARG A 108 -3.02 -0.07 -8.71
C ARG A 108 -3.64 -0.40 -10.07
N ARG A 109 -3.57 0.51 -11.03
CA ARG A 109 -4.06 0.35 -12.40
C ARG A 109 -2.97 0.82 -13.34
N PHE A 110 -2.32 -0.13 -14.00
CA PHE A 110 -1.41 0.11 -15.12
C PHE A 110 -2.13 -0.02 -16.47
N GLN A 111 -3.37 -0.51 -16.48
CA GLN A 111 -4.18 -0.59 -17.68
C GLN A 111 -4.91 0.72 -17.88
N ASP A 112 -4.75 1.32 -19.07
CA ASP A 112 -5.67 2.31 -19.63
C ASP A 112 -7.08 1.86 -19.31
N ASP A 113 -7.83 2.74 -18.64
CA ASP A 113 -9.19 2.43 -18.21
C ASP A 113 -9.98 2.11 -19.49
N ARG A 114 -10.27 0.83 -19.76
CA ARG A 114 -11.02 0.41 -20.95
C ARG A 114 -12.38 1.12 -21.06
N ARG A 115 -12.86 1.72 -19.96
CA ARG A 115 -14.04 2.57 -19.90
C ARG A 115 -13.87 3.90 -20.62
N ALA A 116 -12.65 4.40 -20.80
CA ALA A 116 -12.34 5.57 -21.62
C ALA A 116 -12.63 5.29 -23.11
N HIS A 117 -12.37 4.07 -23.59
CA HIS A 117 -12.69 3.66 -24.97
C HIS A 117 -14.17 3.30 -25.18
N LEU A 118 -14.94 3.11 -24.12
CA LEU A 118 -16.36 2.70 -24.17
C LEU A 118 -17.35 3.87 -23.98
N ARG A 119 -16.86 5.08 -23.76
CA ARG A 119 -17.71 6.26 -23.54
C ARG A 119 -17.74 7.09 -24.82
N PHE A 120 -18.93 7.13 -25.41
CA PHE A 120 -19.34 8.01 -26.52
C PHE A 120 -19.06 7.48 -27.94
N ASP A 121 -19.74 6.38 -28.31
CA ASP A 121 -20.29 6.33 -29.67
C ASP A 121 -21.28 7.49 -29.80
N LEU A 122 -20.84 8.62 -30.37
CA LEU A 122 -21.66 9.80 -30.68
C LEU A 122 -22.88 9.44 -31.56
N THR A 123 -22.87 8.26 -32.18
CA THR A 123 -23.92 7.73 -33.07
C THR A 123 -25.02 6.97 -32.35
N ARG A 124 -24.82 6.53 -31.10
CA ARG A 124 -25.85 5.85 -30.31
C ARG A 124 -26.16 6.66 -29.06
N GLY A 125 -27.25 7.43 -29.15
CA GLY A 125 -27.79 8.19 -28.02
C GLY A 125 -27.84 7.35 -26.75
N ASP A 126 -27.48 7.97 -25.62
CA ASP A 126 -27.47 7.34 -24.31
C ASP A 126 -28.85 6.71 -24.06
N ARG A 127 -28.91 5.38 -23.95
CA ARG A 127 -30.15 4.64 -23.65
C ARG A 127 -30.65 4.91 -22.24
N ARG A 128 -29.94 5.70 -21.42
CA ARG A 128 -30.45 6.26 -20.17
C ARG A 128 -31.42 7.39 -20.45
N MET A 129 -32.53 6.95 -21.00
CA MET A 129 -33.86 7.53 -21.05
C MET A 129 -34.01 8.85 -20.30
N GLU A 130 -34.31 9.87 -21.09
CA GLU A 130 -34.81 11.18 -20.71
C GLU A 130 -36.03 11.15 -19.74
N GLY A 131 -36.74 10.02 -19.68
CA GLY A 131 -37.93 9.84 -18.84
C GLY A 131 -37.68 9.71 -17.32
N GLU A 132 -36.46 9.38 -16.88
CA GLU A 132 -36.19 9.17 -15.44
C GLU A 132 -35.79 10.45 -14.68
N ARG A 133 -35.43 11.52 -15.41
CA ARG A 133 -34.98 12.78 -14.78
C ARG A 133 -36.07 13.47 -13.94
N ARG A 134 -37.36 13.24 -14.21
CA ARG A 134 -38.45 13.89 -13.46
C ARG A 134 -38.73 13.25 -12.10
N ARG A 135 -38.41 11.96 -11.88
CA ARG A 135 -38.69 11.29 -10.60
C ARG A 135 -37.62 11.54 -9.53
N PHE A 136 -36.40 11.89 -9.94
CA PHE A 136 -35.31 12.14 -8.99
C PHE A 136 -35.43 13.49 -8.26
N ARG A 137 -36.22 14.44 -8.79
CA ARG A 137 -36.47 15.74 -8.14
C ARG A 137 -37.40 15.65 -6.93
N GLU A 138 -38.28 14.65 -6.89
CA GLU A 138 -39.18 14.39 -5.75
C GLU A 138 -38.50 13.52 -4.68
N ALA A 139 -37.61 12.60 -5.09
CA ALA A 139 -36.90 11.71 -4.15
C ALA A 139 -35.86 12.45 -3.28
N TRP A 140 -35.29 13.55 -3.77
CA TRP A 140 -34.38 14.42 -3.03
C TRP A 140 -35.08 15.70 -2.60
N GLY A 141 -36.26 15.56 -1.97
CA GLY A 141 -37.00 16.67 -1.36
C GLY A 141 -36.07 17.50 -0.47
N VAL A 142 -35.48 18.53 -1.07
CA VAL A 142 -34.75 19.56 -0.35
C VAL A 142 -35.84 20.32 0.37
N GLY A 143 -36.02 20.00 1.64
CA GLY A 143 -36.71 20.86 2.58
C GLY A 143 -35.94 22.18 2.63
N LEU A 144 -36.25 23.09 1.71
CA LEU A 144 -36.08 24.50 1.95
C LEU A 144 -37.24 24.90 2.87
N ALA A 145 -36.94 24.78 4.16
CA ALA A 145 -37.67 25.47 5.20
C ALA A 145 -37.75 26.96 4.86
N ARG A 146 -38.92 27.51 5.22
CA ARG A 146 -39.39 28.89 4.99
C ARG A 146 -38.42 29.96 5.44
#